data_AF-A0A2G7SZV0-F1
#
_entry.id   AF-A0A2G7SZV0-F1
#
_cell.length_a   1.000
_cell.length_b   1.000
_cell.length_c   1.000
_cell.angle_alpha   90.00
_cell.angle_beta   90.00
_cell.angle_gamma   90.00
#
_symmetry.space_group_name_H-M   'P 1'
#
loop_
_entity.id
_entity.type
_entity.pdbx_description
1 polymer ?
#
loop_
_entity_poly.entity_id
_entity_poly.type
_entity_poly.pdbx_seq_one_letter_code
_entity_poly.pdbx_strand_id
1 'polypeptide(L)'
;MLTEDTSVTKESNWNPETETFNKIPWDYFPPTFYTAENLQIKSGGRAIIMAGSDNVVRNNTIEVDGRTAVYLYGPRSLVEGNTFIVHMDPRDKAPLPAILKLRDADGSIIRNNRFIVKRSGLFRKKEEEPQAGINLLESKDVVIEGNVFEQVALPVRKDAASTTTEYGNAVDSR
;
A
#
# COMPACT_ATOMS: atom_id res chain seq x y z
N MET A 1 20.55 -24.77 -6.53
CA MET A 1 21.14 -23.69 -7.35
C MET A 1 20.20 -22.51 -7.21
N LEU A 2 20.60 -21.50 -6.43
CA LEU A 2 19.91 -20.22 -6.35
C LEU A 2 20.40 -19.40 -7.55
N THR A 3 19.50 -19.03 -8.46
CA THR A 3 19.81 -18.07 -9.53
C THR A 3 19.88 -16.68 -8.92
N GLU A 4 21.02 -16.02 -9.13
CA GLU A 4 21.26 -14.65 -8.67
C GLU A 4 20.19 -13.70 -9.23
N ASP A 5 19.58 -12.90 -8.35
CA ASP A 5 18.72 -11.77 -8.69
C ASP A 5 19.58 -10.74 -9.45
N THR A 6 19.48 -10.72 -10.78
CA THR A 6 20.00 -9.60 -11.56
C THR A 6 19.09 -8.41 -11.35
N SER A 7 19.53 -7.46 -10.53
CA SER A 7 18.93 -6.14 -10.44
C SER A 7 18.88 -5.52 -11.84
N VAL A 8 17.68 -5.39 -12.41
CA VAL A 8 17.48 -4.59 -13.62
C VAL A 8 17.55 -3.13 -13.18
N THR A 9 18.77 -2.61 -13.10
CA THR A 9 19.00 -1.17 -12.93
C THR A 9 18.47 -0.50 -14.20
N LYS A 10 17.27 0.08 -14.11
CA LYS A 10 16.81 1.02 -15.13
C LYS A 10 17.70 2.26 -14.95
N GLU A 11 18.76 2.36 -15.73
CA GLU A 11 19.58 3.58 -15.78
C GLU A 11 18.67 4.71 -16.26
N SER A 12 18.33 5.64 -15.36
CA SER A 12 17.78 6.90 -15.80
C SER A 12 18.94 7.74 -16.33
N ASN A 13 18.83 8.22 -17.56
CA ASN A 13 19.77 9.22 -18.11
C ASN A 13 19.56 10.60 -17.48
N TRP A 14 18.94 10.66 -16.30
CA TRP A 14 18.54 11.90 -15.64
C TRP A 14 19.74 12.48 -14.91
N ASN A 15 20.20 13.63 -15.39
CA ASN A 15 21.28 14.38 -14.77
C ASN A 15 20.71 15.70 -14.17
N PRO A 16 20.76 15.86 -12.83
CA PRO A 16 20.24 17.06 -12.16
C PRO A 16 20.99 18.34 -12.54
N GLU A 17 22.21 18.24 -13.08
CA GLU A 17 23.01 19.40 -13.48
C GLU A 17 22.67 19.90 -14.89
N THR A 18 22.04 19.08 -15.73
CA THR A 18 21.80 19.41 -17.15
C THR A 18 20.32 19.46 -17.56
N GLU A 19 19.41 19.02 -16.72
CA GLU A 19 17.98 18.98 -17.04
C GLU A 19 17.14 19.96 -16.20
N THR A 20 16.36 20.80 -16.88
CA THR A 20 15.43 21.73 -16.23
C THR A 20 14.26 20.97 -15.62
N PHE A 21 13.66 21.52 -14.55
CA PHE A 21 12.57 20.93 -13.75
C PHE A 21 11.40 20.34 -14.57
N ASN A 22 11.22 20.78 -15.82
CA ASN A 22 10.15 20.35 -16.72
C ASN A 22 10.45 19.06 -17.52
N LYS A 23 11.61 18.43 -17.33
CA LYS A 23 12.00 17.19 -18.03
C LYS A 23 12.06 15.95 -17.13
N ILE A 24 11.66 16.07 -15.86
CA ILE A 24 11.49 14.90 -15.02
C ILE A 24 10.47 13.99 -15.72
N PRO A 25 10.83 12.77 -16.14
CA PRO A 25 9.88 11.83 -16.70
C PRO A 25 8.71 11.68 -15.70
N TRP A 26 7.46 11.72 -16.15
CA TRP A 26 6.31 11.57 -15.25
C TRP A 26 6.31 10.23 -14.49
N ASP A 27 7.12 9.27 -14.95
CA ASP A 27 7.42 7.97 -14.36
C ASP A 27 8.68 7.95 -13.46
N TYR A 28 9.31 9.11 -13.22
CA TYR A 28 10.47 9.20 -12.33
C TYR A 28 10.06 9.41 -10.87
N PHE A 29 10.20 8.33 -10.09
CA PHE A 29 10.11 8.37 -8.63
C PHE A 29 11.52 8.42 -8.03
N PRO A 30 12.01 9.59 -7.60
CA PRO A 30 13.34 9.68 -7.00
C PRO A 30 13.43 8.77 -5.76
N PRO A 31 14.58 8.15 -5.48
CA PRO A 31 14.80 7.44 -4.24
C PRO A 31 14.65 8.41 -3.06
N THR A 32 13.72 8.12 -2.16
CA THR A 32 13.41 8.99 -1.01
C THR A 32 13.79 8.36 0.31
N PHE A 33 13.77 7.03 0.41
CA PHE A 33 14.18 6.30 1.63
C PHE A 33 13.45 6.74 2.91
N TYR A 34 12.24 7.29 2.79
CA TYR A 34 11.48 7.70 3.95
C TYR A 34 11.09 6.47 4.75
N THR A 35 11.30 6.54 6.07
CA THR A 35 11.04 5.44 6.98
C THR A 35 10.06 5.87 8.06
N ALA A 36 8.95 5.15 8.16
CA ALA A 36 8.04 5.18 9.30
C ALA A 36 8.09 3.82 10.00
N GLU A 37 8.71 3.77 11.18
CA GLU A 37 8.96 2.50 11.88
C GLU A 37 8.73 2.59 13.38
N ASN A 38 8.14 1.53 13.96
CA ASN A 38 7.92 1.38 15.40
C ASN A 38 7.03 2.47 16.01
N LEU A 39 6.03 2.94 15.24
CA LEU A 39 5.12 4.00 15.65
C LEU A 39 3.73 3.47 16.02
N GLN A 40 3.06 4.19 16.91
CA GLN A 40 1.61 4.10 17.10
C GLN A 40 0.96 5.38 16.55
N ILE A 41 0.13 5.25 15.51
CA ILE A 41 -0.49 6.39 14.83
C ILE A 41 -2.00 6.26 14.91
N LYS A 42 -2.67 7.34 15.32
CA LYS A 42 -4.14 7.50 15.28
C LYS A 42 -4.51 8.72 14.46
N SER A 43 -5.43 8.58 13.51
CA SER A 43 -5.85 9.68 12.64
C SER A 43 -7.33 9.59 12.26
N GLY A 44 -8.01 10.72 12.13
CA GLY A 44 -9.40 10.76 11.64
C GLY A 44 -9.53 10.47 10.14
N GLY A 45 -8.43 10.49 9.38
CA GLY A 45 -8.42 10.31 7.92
C GLY A 45 -7.41 9.27 7.46
N ARG A 46 -6.35 9.73 6.79
CA ARG A 46 -5.18 8.91 6.46
C ARG A 46 -4.10 9.12 7.52
N ALA A 47 -3.25 8.13 7.73
CA ALA A 47 -2.11 8.22 8.64
C ALA A 47 -0.81 8.57 7.92
N ILE A 48 -0.50 7.88 6.81
CA ILE A 48 0.76 8.05 6.08
C ILE A 48 0.47 8.24 4.59
N ILE A 49 1.12 9.24 4.00
CA ILE A 49 1.21 9.42 2.55
C ILE A 49 2.69 9.65 2.22
N MET A 50 3.24 8.84 1.33
CA MET A 50 4.62 8.97 0.86
C MET A 50 4.67 8.88 -0.65
N ALA A 51 5.52 9.69 -1.27
CA ALA A 51 5.81 9.64 -2.70
C ALA A 51 7.33 9.55 -2.90
N GLY A 52 7.75 8.76 -3.87
CA GLY A 52 9.16 8.44 -4.12
C GLY A 52 9.41 6.93 -3.98
N SER A 53 10.63 6.49 -4.28
CA SER A 53 11.00 5.09 -4.24
C SER A 53 11.74 4.69 -2.96
N ASP A 54 11.75 3.38 -2.68
CA ASP A 54 12.51 2.76 -1.59
C ASP A 54 12.05 3.19 -0.17
N ASN A 55 10.76 3.49 -0.02
CA ASN A 55 10.16 3.89 1.26
C ASN A 55 9.83 2.68 2.15
N VAL A 56 9.86 2.88 3.46
CA VAL A 56 9.63 1.82 4.45
C VAL A 56 8.51 2.24 5.41
N VAL A 57 7.50 1.38 5.54
CA VAL A 57 6.48 1.43 6.59
C VAL A 57 6.54 0.10 7.33
N ARG A 58 7.12 0.07 8.53
CA ARG A 58 7.42 -1.18 9.23
C ARG A 58 7.05 -1.19 10.71
N ASN A 59 6.55 -2.30 11.21
CA ASN A 59 6.30 -2.55 12.64
C ASN A 59 5.46 -1.45 13.33
N ASN A 60 4.53 -0.82 12.59
CA ASN A 60 3.65 0.21 13.13
C ASN A 60 2.30 -0.38 13.56
N THR A 61 1.64 0.28 14.51
CA THR A 61 0.19 0.15 14.72
C THR A 61 -0.49 1.41 14.21
N ILE A 62 -1.32 1.29 13.18
CA ILE A 62 -1.95 2.40 12.48
C ILE A 62 -3.46 2.23 12.56
N GLU A 63 -4.11 3.11 13.30
CA GLU A 63 -5.56 3.12 13.49
C GLU A 63 -6.16 4.39 12.89
N VAL A 64 -7.11 4.24 11.96
CA VAL A 64 -7.75 5.38 11.29
C VAL A 64 -9.26 5.29 11.26
N ASP A 65 -9.93 6.44 11.34
CA ASP A 65 -11.38 6.51 11.14
C ASP A 65 -11.75 6.43 9.65
N GLY A 66 -10.90 6.96 8.76
CA GLY A 66 -11.10 6.92 7.31
C GLY A 66 -11.01 5.52 6.71
N ARG A 67 -11.11 5.44 5.38
CA ARG A 67 -11.09 4.16 4.64
C ARG A 67 -9.70 3.74 4.16
N THR A 68 -8.71 4.64 4.17
CA THR A 68 -7.33 4.37 3.77
C THR A 68 -6.38 4.80 4.87
N ALA A 69 -5.62 3.85 5.42
CA ALA A 69 -4.62 4.12 6.44
C ALA A 69 -3.34 4.68 5.81
N VAL A 70 -2.88 4.05 4.74
CA VAL A 70 -1.61 4.37 4.08
C VAL A 70 -1.79 4.47 2.58
N TYR A 71 -1.16 5.46 1.96
CA TYR A 71 -1.07 5.59 0.51
C TYR A 71 0.39 5.85 0.09
N LEU A 72 0.99 4.90 -0.63
CA LEU A 72 2.31 5.05 -1.21
C LEU A 72 2.24 5.24 -2.73
N TYR A 73 3.10 6.13 -3.23
CA TYR A 73 3.32 6.39 -4.65
C TYR A 73 4.79 6.13 -4.98
N GLY A 74 5.06 5.16 -5.85
CA GLY A 74 6.39 4.85 -6.32
C GLY A 74 6.92 3.46 -5.91
N PRO A 75 7.98 2.99 -6.59
CA PRO A 75 8.39 1.60 -6.58
C PRO A 75 9.26 1.21 -5.38
N ARG A 76 9.47 -0.11 -5.23
CA ARG A 76 10.38 -0.75 -4.26
C ARG A 76 10.12 -0.36 -2.80
N SER A 77 8.87 -0.05 -2.46
CA SER A 77 8.53 0.22 -1.06
C SER A 77 8.39 -1.08 -0.27
N LEU A 78 8.73 -1.04 1.01
CA LEU A 78 8.54 -2.14 1.97
C LEU A 78 7.43 -1.78 2.96
N VAL A 79 6.38 -2.60 2.98
CA VAL A 79 5.32 -2.53 4.00
C VAL A 79 5.35 -3.83 4.79
N GLU A 80 5.87 -3.79 6.00
CA GLU A 80 6.18 -5.00 6.76
C GLU A 80 5.73 -4.97 8.22
N GLY A 81 5.11 -6.05 8.71
CA GLY A 81 4.90 -6.24 10.15
C GLY A 81 3.95 -5.22 10.79
N ASN A 82 3.19 -4.47 9.99
CA ASN A 82 2.28 -3.45 10.52
C ASN A 82 0.94 -4.06 10.91
N THR A 83 0.28 -3.46 11.90
CA THR A 83 -1.13 -3.67 12.18
C THR A 83 -1.93 -2.45 11.74
N PHE A 84 -2.79 -2.61 10.74
CA PHE A 84 -3.70 -1.59 10.24
C PHE A 84 -5.11 -1.84 10.78
N ILE A 85 -5.75 -0.81 11.32
CA ILE A 85 -7.11 -0.84 11.83
C ILE A 85 -7.88 0.32 11.19
N VAL A 86 -8.95 0.03 10.46
CA VAL A 86 -9.80 1.05 9.84
C VAL A 86 -11.23 0.99 10.37
N HIS A 87 -11.83 2.15 10.67
CA HIS A 87 -13.22 2.22 11.18
C HIS A 87 -14.28 2.50 10.12
N MET A 88 -13.88 2.80 8.88
CA MET A 88 -14.77 3.00 7.73
C MET A 88 -15.75 4.16 7.92
N ASP A 89 -15.25 5.37 8.18
CA ASP A 89 -16.09 6.57 8.27
C ASP A 89 -17.03 6.66 7.05
N PRO A 90 -18.36 6.62 7.24
CA PRO A 90 -19.32 6.65 6.14
C PRO A 90 -19.31 7.97 5.37
N ARG A 91 -18.68 9.02 5.92
CA ARG A 91 -18.48 10.31 5.26
C ARG A 91 -17.31 10.28 4.28
N ASP A 92 -16.39 9.31 4.41
CA ASP A 92 -15.32 9.11 3.45
C ASP A 92 -15.87 8.45 2.18
N LYS A 93 -16.03 9.25 1.14
CA LYS A 93 -16.55 8.82 -0.17
C LYS A 93 -15.45 8.45 -1.15
N ALA A 94 -14.24 8.15 -0.68
CA ALA A 94 -13.14 7.77 -1.57
C ALA A 94 -13.54 6.56 -2.44
N PRO A 95 -13.42 6.67 -3.78
CA PRO A 95 -13.69 5.54 -4.67
C PRO A 95 -12.64 4.45 -4.46
N LEU A 96 -13.06 3.20 -4.66
CA LEU A 96 -12.21 2.02 -4.51
C LEU A 96 -11.51 2.03 -3.14
N PRO A 97 -12.26 1.95 -2.03
CA PRO A 97 -11.69 2.13 -0.70
C PRO A 97 -10.80 0.93 -0.34
N ALA A 98 -9.62 1.22 0.22
CA ALA A 98 -8.64 0.21 0.59
C ALA A 98 -7.78 0.67 1.75
N ILE A 99 -7.40 -0.24 2.65
CA ILE A 99 -6.63 0.06 3.85
C ILE A 99 -5.23 0.55 3.46
N LEU A 100 -4.58 -0.19 2.58
CA LEU A 100 -3.31 0.17 1.95
C LEU A 100 -3.56 0.43 0.46
N LYS A 101 -3.27 1.66 0.01
CA LYS A 101 -3.26 2.01 -1.41
C LYS A 101 -1.84 2.15 -1.91
N LEU A 102 -1.59 1.61 -3.10
CA LEU A 102 -0.30 1.62 -3.77
C LEU A 102 -0.54 2.02 -5.22
N ARG A 103 0.25 2.98 -5.71
CA ARG A 103 0.29 3.41 -7.10
C ARG A 103 1.73 3.39 -7.58
N ASP A 104 1.96 2.88 -8.80
CA ASP A 104 3.29 2.77 -9.42
C ASP A 104 4.29 2.03 -8.51
N ALA A 105 3.80 1.01 -7.80
CA ALA A 105 4.52 0.36 -6.71
C ALA A 105 5.40 -0.81 -7.19
N ASP A 106 6.00 -0.68 -8.38
CA ASP A 106 6.75 -1.75 -9.02
C ASP A 106 7.80 -2.37 -8.08
N GLY A 107 7.81 -3.71 -7.97
CA GLY A 107 8.75 -4.45 -7.13
C GLY A 107 8.60 -4.23 -5.61
N SER A 108 7.50 -3.63 -5.15
CA SER A 108 7.26 -3.43 -3.72
C SER A 108 6.91 -4.74 -3.01
N ILE A 109 7.23 -4.79 -1.71
CA ILE A 109 6.99 -5.96 -0.87
C ILE A 109 6.02 -5.57 0.23
N ILE A 110 4.90 -6.30 0.32
CA ILE A 110 3.90 -6.16 1.39
C ILE A 110 3.85 -7.48 2.15
N ARG A 111 4.41 -7.52 3.35
CA ARG A 111 4.54 -8.80 4.07
C ARG A 111 4.24 -8.76 5.55
N ASN A 112 3.71 -9.86 6.05
CA ASN A 112 3.49 -10.09 7.49
C ASN A 112 2.70 -8.97 8.18
N ASN A 113 1.84 -8.27 7.41
CA ASN A 113 0.97 -7.23 7.96
C ASN A 113 -0.37 -7.83 8.37
N ARG A 114 -1.02 -7.18 9.32
CA ARG A 114 -2.38 -7.49 9.77
C ARG A 114 -3.32 -6.35 9.38
N PHE A 115 -4.36 -6.65 8.65
CA PHE A 115 -5.35 -5.70 8.12
C PHE A 115 -6.70 -5.95 8.79
N ILE A 116 -7.24 -4.97 9.50
CA ILE A 116 -8.46 -5.13 10.29
C ILE A 116 -9.47 -4.06 9.91
N VAL A 117 -10.68 -4.48 9.54
CA VAL A 117 -11.82 -3.58 9.39
C VAL A 117 -12.71 -3.66 10.62
N LYS A 118 -12.83 -2.57 11.37
CA LYS A 118 -13.75 -2.42 12.49
C LYS A 118 -14.94 -1.57 12.07
N ARG A 119 -16.01 -2.19 11.58
CA ARG A 119 -17.22 -1.42 11.24
C ARG A 119 -17.89 -0.91 12.51
N SER A 120 -17.96 0.41 12.70
CA SER A 120 -18.74 1.00 13.79
C SER A 120 -20.23 1.08 13.41
N GLY A 121 -21.13 0.45 14.19
CA GLY A 121 -22.58 0.73 14.16
C GLY A 121 -23.53 -0.45 13.86
N LEU A 122 -24.75 -0.37 14.42
CA LEU A 122 -25.83 -1.37 14.37
C LEU A 122 -26.52 -1.50 12.99
N PHE A 123 -26.23 -0.59 12.05
CA PHE A 123 -26.91 -0.50 10.76
C PHE A 123 -25.92 -0.65 9.61
N ARG A 124 -25.63 -1.91 9.26
CA ARG A 124 -24.89 -2.27 8.04
C ARG A 124 -25.75 -1.89 6.83
N LYS A 125 -25.44 -0.80 6.13
CA LYS A 125 -25.98 -0.62 4.77
C LYS A 125 -25.22 -1.57 3.83
N LYS A 126 -25.99 -2.37 3.09
CA LYS A 126 -25.53 -3.47 2.24
C LYS A 126 -24.82 -3.01 0.95
N GLU A 127 -24.79 -1.69 0.70
CA GLU A 127 -24.42 -1.07 -0.59
C GLU A 127 -23.12 -0.26 -0.56
N GLU A 128 -22.28 -0.42 0.47
CA GLU A 128 -20.94 0.18 0.43
C GLU A 128 -20.01 -0.69 -0.42
N GLU A 129 -19.23 -0.06 -1.31
CA GLU A 129 -18.16 -0.75 -2.06
C GLU A 129 -17.32 -1.60 -1.10
N PRO A 130 -16.97 -2.84 -1.46
CA PRO A 130 -16.19 -3.71 -0.59
C PRO A 130 -14.84 -3.06 -0.26
N GLN A 131 -14.57 -2.91 1.03
CA GLN A 131 -13.27 -2.47 1.52
C GLN A 131 -12.22 -3.50 1.12
N ALA A 132 -11.23 -3.05 0.34
CA ALA A 132 -10.07 -3.88 0.06
C ALA A 132 -9.03 -3.77 1.18
N GLY A 133 -8.25 -4.82 1.39
CA GLY A 133 -7.07 -4.75 2.25
C GLY A 133 -6.00 -3.92 1.55
N ILE A 134 -5.58 -4.39 0.38
CA ILE A 134 -4.59 -3.78 -0.49
C ILE A 134 -5.25 -3.41 -1.83
N ASN A 135 -4.93 -2.23 -2.36
CA ASN A 135 -5.33 -1.83 -3.69
C ASN A 135 -4.13 -1.36 -4.51
N LEU A 136 -3.87 -2.06 -5.61
CA LEU A 136 -2.81 -1.76 -6.57
C LEU A 136 -3.36 -1.02 -7.78
N LEU A 137 -2.66 0.05 -8.15
CA LEU A 137 -2.89 0.85 -9.35
C LEU A 137 -1.59 0.89 -10.13
N GLU A 138 -1.62 0.44 -11.39
CA GLU A 138 -0.47 0.51 -12.30
C GLU A 138 0.84 -0.05 -11.69
N SER A 139 0.75 -1.15 -10.93
CA SER A 139 1.88 -1.68 -10.13
C SER A 139 2.26 -3.10 -10.51
N LYS A 140 3.52 -3.33 -10.87
CA LYS A 140 4.03 -4.63 -11.35
C LYS A 140 4.92 -5.33 -10.33
N ASP A 141 4.94 -6.65 -10.40
CA ASP A 141 5.86 -7.51 -9.67
C ASP A 141 5.83 -7.27 -8.15
N VAL A 142 4.64 -6.93 -7.64
CA VAL A 142 4.42 -6.70 -6.21
C VAL A 142 4.34 -8.03 -5.47
N VAL A 143 5.13 -8.20 -4.42
CA VAL A 143 5.09 -9.40 -3.57
C VAL A 143 4.14 -9.15 -2.39
N ILE A 144 3.16 -10.02 -2.22
CA ILE A 144 2.19 -9.97 -1.12
C ILE A 144 2.23 -11.29 -0.37
N GLU A 145 2.90 -11.31 0.79
CA GLU A 145 3.16 -12.58 1.51
C GLU A 145 2.84 -12.53 3.01
N GLY A 146 2.32 -13.64 3.54
CA GLY A 146 2.15 -13.81 5.00
C GLY A 146 1.23 -12.79 5.68
N ASN A 147 0.40 -12.06 4.93
CA ASN A 147 -0.49 -11.05 5.49
C ASN A 147 -1.77 -11.69 6.02
N VAL A 148 -2.34 -11.09 7.07
CA VAL A 148 -3.61 -11.51 7.69
C VAL A 148 -4.66 -10.44 7.43
N PHE A 149 -5.82 -10.84 6.91
CA PHE A 149 -6.94 -9.96 6.59
C PHE A 149 -8.16 -10.33 7.44
N GLU A 150 -8.60 -9.44 8.31
CA GLU A 150 -9.72 -9.63 9.23
C GLU A 150 -10.87 -8.70 8.87
N GLN A 151 -12.05 -9.27 8.61
CA GLN A 151 -13.25 -8.51 8.23
C GLN A 151 -13.08 -7.67 6.94
N VAL A 152 -12.07 -8.01 6.13
CA VAL A 152 -11.79 -7.42 4.82
C VAL A 152 -12.49 -8.24 3.75
N ALA A 153 -13.32 -7.59 2.93
CA ALA A 153 -14.11 -8.29 1.91
C ALA A 153 -13.26 -8.73 0.70
N LEU A 154 -12.24 -7.93 0.36
CA LEU A 154 -11.37 -8.17 -0.79
C LEU A 154 -9.91 -8.00 -0.35
N PRO A 155 -9.16 -9.07 -0.04
CA PRO A 155 -7.79 -8.97 0.46
C PRO A 155 -6.89 -8.11 -0.44
N VAL A 156 -6.92 -8.36 -1.74
CA VAL A 156 -6.14 -7.64 -2.75
C VAL A 156 -7.04 -7.27 -3.93
N ARG A 157 -7.04 -5.98 -4.30
CA ARG A 157 -7.65 -5.45 -5.53
C ARG A 157 -6.56 -4.95 -6.48
N LYS A 158 -6.72 -5.25 -7.77
CA LYS A 158 -5.76 -4.94 -8.84
C LYS A 158 -6.50 -4.35 -10.03
N ASP A 159 -5.92 -3.35 -10.66
CA ASP A 159 -6.33 -2.95 -12.01
C ASP A 159 -5.70 -3.86 -13.08
N ALA A 160 -6.05 -3.64 -14.35
CA ALA A 160 -5.58 -4.47 -15.47
C ALA A 160 -4.07 -4.37 -15.73
N ALA A 161 -3.41 -3.31 -15.25
CA ALA A 161 -1.98 -3.09 -15.45
C ALA A 161 -1.13 -3.71 -14.32
N SER A 162 -1.76 -4.13 -13.22
CA SER A 162 -1.05 -4.57 -12.02
C SER A 162 -0.79 -6.08 -11.98
N THR A 163 0.41 -6.48 -11.55
CA THR A 163 0.81 -7.88 -11.38
C THR A 163 1.34 -8.16 -9.97
N THR A 164 1.12 -9.38 -9.48
CA THR A 164 1.45 -9.78 -8.10
C THR A 164 1.92 -11.21 -8.01
N THR A 165 2.80 -11.48 -7.05
CA THR A 165 3.02 -12.82 -6.49
C THR A 165 2.43 -12.88 -5.09
N GLU A 166 1.46 -13.76 -4.86
CA GLU A 166 0.73 -13.87 -3.59
C GLU A 166 0.92 -15.26 -2.95
N TYR A 167 1.35 -15.33 -1.68
CA TYR A 167 1.51 -16.61 -0.97
C TYR A 167 1.40 -16.47 0.55
N GLY A 168 0.89 -17.51 1.23
CA GLY A 168 0.82 -17.55 2.69
C GLY A 168 -0.12 -16.52 3.34
N ASN A 169 -0.95 -15.81 2.57
CA ASN A 169 -1.91 -14.85 3.09
C ASN A 169 -3.13 -15.57 3.70
N ALA A 170 -3.61 -15.08 4.84
CA ALA A 170 -4.77 -15.62 5.55
C ALA A 170 -5.93 -14.62 5.57
N VAL A 171 -7.16 -15.12 5.43
CA VAL A 171 -8.39 -14.31 5.49
C VAL A 171 -9.28 -14.87 6.61
N ASP A 172 -9.57 -14.06 7.62
CA ASP A 172 -10.58 -14.38 8.64
C ASP A 172 -11.83 -13.52 8.42
N SER A 173 -12.91 -14.20 8.05
CA SER A 173 -14.22 -13.60 7.80
C SER A 173 -15.18 -13.72 9.00
N ARG A 174 -14.74 -14.28 10.14
CA ARG A 174 -15.58 -14.51 11.33
C ARG A 174 -15.83 -13.25 12.12
#